data_AF-A0A519SS79-F1
#
_entry.id   AF-A0A519SS79-F1
#
_cell.length_a   1.000
_cell.length_b   1.000
_cell.length_c   1.000
_cell.angle_alpha   90.00
_cell.angle_beta   90.00
_cell.angle_gamma   90.00
#
_symmetry.space_group_name_H-M   'P 1'
#
loop_
_entity.id
_entity.type
_entity.pdbx_description
1 polymer ?
#
loop_
_entity_poly.entity_id
_entity_poly.type
_entity_poly.pdbx_seq_one_letter_code
_entity_poly.pdbx_strand_id
1 'polypeptide(L)'
;MPFLYESFDTLTQFGAIPNQRFNVIDDNLSSKFPVRDYQVKAFSRFHYFLNTDFPDKQYAPFHLLFNMATGSGKTLVMAGLMLYLYEKGYRNFLFFVNSSNIIKKTRDNFINQQATKYLFSDKVVIDGTEVYVKETDTFESADNRNINIKFTTIQQLHVDLNNTKENGITYEDFKDKKIVLIADEAHHLSSATKSKGTLFGSWEGTVEEILKQNIENILLEFTATLAYESREVTSKYRNKVIYRYDLAQFRKDKYSKEINLIRSLYDERERILQALILNLYRQELATTNNINLKPVVLFKAKKTIKESEQNKLNFHALIDVLDSQLIDKIRNTATVAIVQKAFFFFDTQSITSSEISRRIKSNFKSENCISANSDDEAEKNQLLLNTLEDENNPIRAVFAVQKLNEGWDVLNLFDIVRLYETRDGKDGKV
;
A
#
# COMPACT_ATOMS: atom_id res chain seq x y z
N MET A 1 21.99 5.24 21.90
CA MET A 1 22.00 6.08 20.69
C MET A 1 20.59 6.12 20.12
N PRO A 2 20.09 7.31 19.76
CA PRO A 2 18.80 7.47 19.09
C PRO A 2 18.80 6.82 17.70
N PHE A 3 17.63 6.67 17.10
CA PHE A 3 17.50 6.34 15.68
C PHE A 3 17.92 7.53 14.81
N LEU A 4 18.42 7.26 13.60
CA LEU A 4 18.82 8.30 12.66
C LEU A 4 17.67 9.26 12.32
N TYR A 5 16.44 8.76 12.18
CA TYR A 5 15.28 9.62 11.93
C TYR A 5 15.01 10.63 13.06
N GLU A 6 15.34 10.29 14.32
CA GLU A 6 15.15 11.17 15.48
C GLU A 6 16.18 12.31 15.47
N SER A 7 17.42 11.99 15.07
CA SER A 7 18.44 13.00 14.78
C SER A 7 17.99 13.92 13.64
N PHE A 8 17.43 13.36 12.57
CA PHE A 8 16.91 14.15 11.45
C PHE A 8 15.66 14.98 11.83
N ASP A 9 14.80 14.49 12.71
CA ASP A 9 13.69 15.26 13.28
C ASP A 9 14.22 16.51 14.00
N THR A 10 15.25 16.33 14.83
CA THR A 10 15.92 17.41 15.55
C THR A 10 16.55 18.42 14.59
N LEU A 11 17.31 17.96 13.60
CA LEU A 11 17.92 18.83 12.59
C LEU A 11 16.88 19.57 11.73
N THR A 12 15.75 18.94 11.43
CA THR A 12 14.62 19.59 10.73
C THR A 12 14.02 20.70 11.60
N GLN A 13 13.82 20.45 12.90
CA GLN A 13 13.27 21.41 13.86
C GLN A 13 14.14 22.67 13.99
N PHE A 14 15.46 22.51 13.95
CA PHE A 14 16.41 23.63 14.01
C PHE A 14 16.75 24.24 12.64
N GLY A 15 16.08 23.81 11.56
CA GLY A 15 16.26 24.36 10.21
C GLY A 15 17.52 23.90 9.47
N ALA A 16 18.29 22.97 10.02
CA ALA A 16 19.47 22.39 9.36
C ALA A 16 19.10 21.47 8.19
N ILE A 17 17.92 20.84 8.25
CA ILE A 17 17.30 20.14 7.10
C ILE A 17 16.05 20.92 6.71
N PRO A 18 16.12 21.85 5.75
CA PRO A 18 14.95 22.59 5.29
C PRO A 18 13.99 21.67 4.54
N ASN A 19 12.70 21.98 4.56
CA ASN A 19 11.70 21.33 3.70
C ASN A 19 11.87 21.85 2.27
N GLN A 20 12.83 21.27 1.55
CA GLN A 20 13.19 21.64 0.20
C GLN A 20 12.36 20.84 -0.81
N ARG A 21 11.86 21.55 -1.83
CA ARG A 21 11.31 20.94 -3.04
C ARG A 21 12.36 20.86 -4.13
N PHE A 22 12.26 19.83 -4.96
CA PHE A 22 13.21 19.55 -6.04
C PHE A 22 12.45 19.61 -7.36
N ASN A 23 12.85 20.52 -8.26
CA ASN A 23 12.20 20.70 -9.56
C ASN A 23 12.13 19.39 -10.34
N VAL A 24 13.21 18.60 -10.35
CA VAL A 24 13.23 17.29 -11.01
C VAL A 24 12.14 16.32 -10.51
N ILE A 25 11.67 16.47 -9.28
CA ILE A 25 10.57 15.68 -8.72
C ILE A 25 9.24 16.34 -9.06
N ASP A 26 9.08 17.61 -8.70
CA ASP A 26 7.80 18.33 -8.81
C ASP A 26 7.32 18.47 -10.27
N ASP A 27 8.25 18.65 -11.22
CA ASP A 27 7.95 18.85 -12.64
C ASP A 27 7.66 17.53 -13.38
N ASN A 28 8.09 16.39 -12.82
CA ASN A 28 8.08 15.09 -13.50
C ASN A 28 7.22 14.01 -12.82
N LEU A 29 6.67 14.28 -11.63
CA LEU A 29 5.61 13.46 -11.06
C LEU A 29 4.25 13.85 -11.65
N SER A 30 3.34 12.87 -11.66
CA SER A 30 1.97 13.07 -12.13
C SER A 30 1.25 14.15 -11.32
N SER A 31 0.68 15.13 -12.01
CA SER A 31 -0.10 16.21 -11.39
C SER A 31 -1.36 15.72 -10.66
N LYS A 32 -1.80 14.49 -10.95
CA LYS A 32 -2.90 13.80 -10.24
C LYS A 32 -2.55 13.50 -8.78
N PHE A 33 -1.26 13.39 -8.46
CA PHE A 33 -0.76 13.01 -7.14
C PHE A 33 0.17 14.10 -6.58
N PRO A 34 -0.37 15.24 -6.12
CA PRO A 34 0.44 16.32 -5.59
C PRO A 34 1.27 15.87 -4.39
N VAL A 35 2.55 16.23 -4.39
CA VAL A 35 3.50 15.91 -3.32
C VAL A 35 3.11 16.65 -2.04
N ARG A 36 2.78 15.89 -0.99
CA ARG A 36 2.38 16.39 0.33
C ARG A 36 3.60 16.75 1.19
N ASP A 37 3.40 17.58 2.21
CA ASP A 37 4.48 18.09 3.08
C ASP A 37 5.34 16.98 3.71
N TYR A 38 4.72 15.88 4.13
CA TYR A 38 5.45 14.76 4.72
C TYR A 38 6.28 13.99 3.67
N GLN A 39 5.94 14.07 2.38
CA GLN A 39 6.74 13.51 1.29
C GLN A 39 7.89 14.45 0.93
N VAL A 40 7.66 15.78 0.95
CA VAL A 40 8.73 16.79 0.83
C VAL A 40 9.79 16.59 1.91
N LYS A 41 9.39 16.32 3.16
CA LYS A 41 10.30 15.96 4.26
C LYS A 41 11.12 14.70 3.96
N ALA A 42 10.48 13.67 3.39
CA ALA A 42 11.18 12.43 3.02
C ALA A 42 12.28 12.71 1.98
N PHE A 43 11.98 13.49 0.94
CA PHE A 43 12.95 13.88 -0.08
C PHE A 43 14.06 14.76 0.49
N SER A 44 13.73 15.73 1.33
CA SER A 44 14.70 16.63 1.97
C SER A 44 15.70 15.87 2.84
N ARG A 45 15.22 14.88 3.61
CA ARG A 45 16.08 14.02 4.43
C ARG A 45 16.97 13.11 3.60
N PHE A 46 16.44 12.57 2.51
CA PHE A 46 17.25 11.78 1.58
C PHE A 46 18.35 12.64 0.93
N HIS A 47 18.00 13.84 0.47
CA HIS A 47 18.94 14.80 -0.08
C HIS A 47 20.03 15.18 0.94
N TYR A 48 19.64 15.50 2.17
CA TYR A 48 20.59 15.79 3.25
C TYR A 48 21.51 14.61 3.52
N PHE A 49 20.95 13.40 3.65
CA PHE A 49 21.73 12.18 3.84
C PHE A 49 22.77 11.99 2.73
N LEU A 50 22.39 12.19 1.46
CA LEU A 50 23.29 11.96 0.34
C LEU A 50 24.40 13.01 0.25
N ASN A 51 24.10 14.29 0.50
CA ASN A 51 24.99 15.41 0.20
C ASN A 51 25.72 16.01 1.41
N THR A 52 25.38 15.61 2.64
CA THR A 52 25.97 16.19 3.85
C THR A 52 26.69 15.11 4.65
N ASP A 53 27.87 15.44 5.17
CA ASP A 53 28.57 14.61 6.16
C ASP A 53 28.11 14.95 7.59
N PHE A 54 27.94 13.92 8.42
CA PHE A 54 27.50 14.09 9.80
C PHE A 54 27.95 12.91 10.67
N PRO A 55 28.07 13.10 11.99
CA PRO A 55 28.47 12.04 12.90
C PRO A 55 27.60 10.78 12.76
N ASP A 56 28.23 9.61 12.79
CA ASP A 56 27.57 8.30 12.68
C ASP A 56 26.86 8.02 11.33
N LYS A 57 27.15 8.81 10.28
CA LYS A 57 26.74 8.48 8.91
C LYS A 57 27.34 7.13 8.50
N GLN A 58 26.49 6.26 7.95
CA GLN A 58 26.96 4.98 7.41
C GLN A 58 27.89 5.19 6.21
N TYR A 59 28.86 4.30 6.04
CA TYR A 59 29.70 4.25 4.84
C TYR A 59 28.92 3.68 3.66
N ALA A 60 29.30 4.07 2.44
CA ALA A 60 28.75 3.51 1.23
C ALA A 60 29.20 2.03 1.07
N PRO A 61 28.43 1.14 0.41
CA PRO A 61 27.11 1.40 -0.20
C PRO A 61 26.03 1.65 0.85
N PHE A 62 25.03 2.47 0.52
CA PHE A 62 24.06 2.96 1.51
C PHE A 62 22.85 2.03 1.64
N HIS A 63 22.42 1.78 2.88
CA HIS A 63 21.16 1.08 3.18
C HIS A 63 20.24 1.99 4.00
N LEU A 64 19.15 2.41 3.39
CA LEU A 64 18.21 3.39 3.93
C LEU A 64 16.81 2.81 4.03
N LEU A 65 16.06 3.21 5.04
CA LEU A 65 14.69 2.79 5.28
C LEU A 65 13.77 4.00 5.46
N PHE A 66 12.65 3.96 4.74
CA PHE A 66 11.48 4.83 4.90
C PHE A 66 10.38 4.03 5.59
N ASN A 67 10.15 4.33 6.88
CA ASN A 67 9.05 3.74 7.62
C ASN A 67 7.81 4.62 7.47
N MET A 68 6.90 4.25 6.59
CA MET A 68 5.79 5.09 6.16
C MET A 68 4.48 4.29 6.17
N ALA A 69 3.42 4.85 6.73
CA ALA A 69 2.12 4.18 6.87
C ALA A 69 1.57 3.64 5.54
N THR A 70 0.81 2.55 5.57
CA THR A 70 0.05 2.08 4.41
C THR A 70 -0.91 3.16 3.92
N GLY A 71 -0.99 3.36 2.60
CA GLY A 71 -1.76 4.45 1.99
C GLY A 71 -1.13 5.85 2.08
N SER A 72 0.02 6.03 2.74
CA SER A 72 0.70 7.34 2.79
C SER A 72 1.40 7.74 1.48
N GLY A 73 1.40 6.86 0.46
CA GLY A 73 2.05 7.14 -0.82
C GLY A 73 3.54 6.80 -0.85
N LYS A 74 3.94 5.67 -0.25
CA LYS A 74 5.31 5.12 -0.34
C LYS A 74 5.79 5.03 -1.78
N THR A 75 4.91 4.53 -2.65
CA THR A 75 5.16 4.37 -4.08
C THR A 75 5.42 5.70 -4.80
N LEU A 76 4.74 6.78 -4.41
CA LEU A 76 5.03 8.12 -4.94
C LEU A 76 6.41 8.62 -4.50
N VAL A 77 6.80 8.34 -3.24
CA VAL A 77 8.15 8.65 -2.75
C VAL A 77 9.21 7.84 -3.51
N MET A 78 8.97 6.57 -3.82
CA MET A 78 9.86 5.78 -4.67
C MET A 78 10.07 6.45 -6.04
N ALA A 79 8.99 6.83 -6.73
CA ALA A 79 9.05 7.48 -8.03
C ALA A 79 9.81 8.83 -7.96
N GLY A 80 9.55 9.65 -6.94
CA GLY A 80 10.27 10.91 -6.72
C GLY A 80 11.77 10.69 -6.47
N LEU A 81 12.13 9.69 -5.66
CA LEU A 81 13.54 9.34 -5.44
C LEU A 81 14.21 8.79 -6.70
N MET A 82 13.50 8.08 -7.57
CA MET A 82 14.03 7.63 -8.85
C MET A 82 14.38 8.80 -9.76
N LEU A 83 13.49 9.80 -9.87
CA LEU A 83 13.73 11.02 -10.65
C LEU A 83 14.94 11.79 -10.10
N TYR A 84 14.98 11.97 -8.78
CA TYR A 84 16.10 12.64 -8.10
C TYR A 84 17.43 11.88 -8.30
N LEU A 85 17.43 10.55 -8.17
CA LEU A 85 18.64 9.74 -8.37
C LEU A 85 19.06 9.68 -9.84
N TYR A 86 18.11 9.76 -10.78
CA TYR A 86 18.43 9.91 -12.19
C TYR A 86 19.22 11.19 -12.46
N GLU A 87 18.81 12.32 -11.87
CA GLU A 87 19.59 13.57 -11.90
C GLU A 87 21.00 13.39 -11.33
N LYS A 88 21.17 12.52 -10.31
CA LYS A 88 22.48 12.17 -9.73
C LYS A 88 23.27 11.11 -10.52
N GLY A 89 22.82 10.76 -11.72
CA GLY A 89 23.54 9.87 -12.64
C GLY A 89 23.19 8.38 -12.51
N TYR A 90 22.22 8.01 -11.67
CA TYR A 90 21.72 6.64 -11.64
C TYR A 90 20.83 6.36 -12.85
N ARG A 91 20.95 5.18 -13.45
CA ARG A 91 20.15 4.77 -14.62
C ARG A 91 19.41 3.45 -14.41
N ASN A 92 19.81 2.69 -13.40
CA ASN A 92 19.41 1.30 -13.22
C ASN A 92 18.77 1.10 -11.85
N PHE A 93 17.56 0.57 -11.84
CA PHE A 93 16.73 0.40 -10.65
C PHE A 93 16.26 -1.05 -10.56
N LEU A 94 16.55 -1.74 -9.47
CA LEU A 94 16.01 -3.07 -9.19
C LEU A 94 14.87 -2.92 -8.18
N PHE A 95 13.63 -3.12 -8.62
CA PHE A 95 12.49 -3.17 -7.73
C PHE A 95 12.18 -4.62 -7.35
N PHE A 96 12.08 -4.88 -6.05
CA PHE A 96 11.69 -6.18 -5.55
C PHE A 96 10.77 -6.14 -4.34
N VAL A 97 9.95 -7.18 -4.24
CA VAL A 97 8.92 -7.35 -3.22
C VAL A 97 8.62 -8.83 -3.02
N ASN A 98 7.91 -9.18 -1.95
CA ASN A 98 7.54 -10.56 -1.66
C ASN A 98 6.39 -11.09 -2.55
N SER A 99 5.55 -10.21 -3.12
CA SER A 99 4.30 -10.60 -3.80
C SER A 99 4.27 -10.19 -5.27
N SER A 100 3.94 -11.14 -6.15
CA SER A 100 3.73 -10.89 -7.59
C SER A 100 2.58 -9.91 -7.88
N ASN A 101 1.57 -9.84 -7.01
CA ASN A 101 0.47 -8.87 -7.15
C ASN A 101 0.97 -7.43 -6.99
N ILE A 102 1.92 -7.21 -6.07
CA ILE A 102 2.53 -5.90 -5.88
C ILE A 102 3.41 -5.54 -7.08
N ILE A 103 4.10 -6.52 -7.68
CA ILE A 103 4.87 -6.30 -8.92
C ILE A 103 3.98 -5.80 -10.04
N LYS A 104 2.91 -6.53 -10.37
CA LYS A 104 1.99 -6.16 -11.47
C LYS A 104 1.46 -4.72 -11.29
N LYS A 105 1.00 -4.40 -10.07
CA LYS A 105 0.50 -3.06 -9.72
C LYS A 105 1.58 -1.98 -9.82
N THR A 106 2.79 -2.26 -9.32
CA THR A 106 3.88 -1.27 -9.35
C THR A 106 4.35 -1.03 -10.78
N ARG A 107 4.40 -2.10 -11.60
CA ARG A 107 4.67 -2.01 -13.03
C ARG A 107 3.66 -1.10 -13.73
N ASP A 108 2.36 -1.28 -13.48
CA ASP A 108 1.32 -0.37 -14.00
C ASP A 108 1.55 1.08 -13.55
N ASN A 109 1.80 1.29 -12.27
CA ASN A 109 2.02 2.64 -11.72
C ASN A 109 3.27 3.33 -12.31
N PHE A 110 4.30 2.59 -12.73
CA PHE A 110 5.59 3.15 -13.16
C PHE A 110 5.73 3.22 -14.67
N ILE A 111 5.11 2.30 -15.41
CA ILE A 111 5.33 2.12 -16.85
C ILE A 111 4.08 2.44 -17.67
N ASN A 112 2.89 2.09 -17.19
CA ASN A 112 1.67 2.17 -17.97
C ASN A 112 1.05 3.58 -17.88
N GLN A 113 1.34 4.44 -18.86
CA GLN A 113 0.79 5.81 -18.94
C GLN A 113 -0.74 5.87 -18.96
N GLN A 114 -1.42 4.79 -19.38
CA GLN A 114 -2.88 4.72 -19.40
C GLN A 114 -3.48 4.33 -18.04
N ALA A 115 -2.65 3.86 -17.10
CA ALA A 115 -3.13 3.48 -15.78
C ALA A 115 -3.58 4.72 -14.99
N THR A 116 -4.74 4.62 -14.32
CA THR A 116 -5.26 5.68 -13.45
C THR A 116 -4.25 6.13 -12.40
N LYS A 117 -3.40 5.21 -11.94
CA LYS A 117 -2.37 5.39 -10.90
C LYS A 117 -0.95 5.59 -11.45
N TYR A 118 -0.79 5.93 -12.73
CA TYR A 118 0.51 6.28 -13.30
C TYR A 118 1.15 7.46 -12.55
N LEU A 119 2.41 7.30 -12.13
CA LEU A 119 3.06 8.18 -11.15
C LEU A 119 3.91 9.29 -11.77
N PHE A 120 4.26 9.19 -13.05
CA PHE A 120 5.05 10.19 -13.74
C PHE A 120 4.16 11.12 -14.56
N SER A 121 4.70 12.28 -14.95
CA SER A 121 4.07 13.13 -15.96
C SER A 121 4.02 12.41 -17.32
N ASP A 122 3.12 12.85 -18.21
CA ASP A 122 3.01 12.29 -19.57
C ASP A 122 4.35 12.35 -20.33
N LYS A 123 5.16 13.37 -20.03
CA LYS A 123 6.51 13.55 -20.54
C LYS A 123 7.46 13.92 -19.40
N VAL A 124 8.37 13.01 -19.07
CA VAL A 124 9.45 13.26 -18.12
C VAL A 124 10.59 13.97 -18.84
N VAL A 125 10.97 15.14 -18.34
CA VAL A 125 12.07 15.97 -18.86
C VAL A 125 13.04 16.29 -17.73
N ILE A 126 14.30 15.90 -17.91
CA ILE A 126 15.36 16.13 -16.94
C ILE A 126 16.54 16.76 -17.69
N ASP A 127 17.00 17.92 -17.22
CA ASP A 127 18.04 18.73 -17.86
C ASP A 127 17.77 19.01 -19.35
N GLY A 128 16.51 19.27 -19.70
CA GLY A 128 16.07 19.56 -21.07
C GLY A 128 16.00 18.34 -22.00
N THR A 129 16.30 17.14 -21.50
CA THR A 129 16.21 15.89 -22.27
C THR A 129 14.99 15.08 -21.86
N GLU A 130 14.29 14.52 -22.84
CA GLU A 130 13.19 13.58 -22.58
C GLU A 130 13.74 12.24 -22.09
N VAL A 131 13.18 11.75 -20.98
CA VAL A 131 13.62 10.52 -20.30
C VAL A 131 12.45 9.55 -20.23
N TYR A 132 12.66 8.32 -20.66
CA TYR A 132 11.65 7.27 -20.54
C TYR A 132 11.88 6.43 -19.28
N VAL A 133 10.79 6.05 -18.62
CA VAL A 133 10.80 5.01 -17.59
C VAL A 133 10.43 3.69 -18.27
N LYS A 134 11.39 2.78 -18.36
CA LYS A 134 11.26 1.55 -19.13
C LYS A 134 11.70 0.33 -18.33
N GLU A 135 11.02 -0.77 -18.58
CA GLU A 135 11.39 -2.04 -17.98
C GLU A 135 12.54 -2.72 -18.72
N THR A 136 13.37 -3.46 -17.99
CA THR A 136 14.46 -4.26 -18.55
C THR A 136 14.55 -5.63 -17.88
N ASP A 137 14.97 -6.62 -18.66
CA ASP A 137 15.19 -7.99 -18.16
C ASP A 137 16.56 -8.14 -17.48
N THR A 138 17.59 -7.45 -18.00
CA THR A 138 18.95 -7.42 -17.44
C THR A 138 19.49 -6.00 -17.42
N PHE A 139 20.53 -5.72 -16.64
CA PHE A 139 21.16 -4.40 -16.65
C PHE A 139 22.27 -4.29 -17.68
N GLU A 140 22.72 -5.39 -18.29
CA GLU A 140 23.57 -5.36 -19.48
C GLU A 140 22.87 -4.77 -20.71
N SER A 141 21.59 -5.05 -20.90
CA SER A 141 20.78 -4.52 -22.02
C SER A 141 20.21 -3.12 -21.77
N ALA A 142 20.40 -2.57 -20.57
CA ALA A 142 19.93 -1.26 -20.19
C ALA A 142 20.69 -0.14 -20.92
N ASP A 143 19.98 0.93 -21.30
CA ASP A 143 20.64 2.09 -21.93
C ASP A 143 21.07 3.12 -20.87
N ASN A 144 21.91 4.08 -21.28
CA ASN A 144 22.45 5.12 -20.40
C ASN A 144 21.67 6.46 -20.43
N ARG A 145 20.56 6.54 -21.17
CA ARG A 145 19.75 7.74 -21.37
C ARG A 145 18.42 7.72 -20.61
N ASN A 146 17.97 6.54 -20.20
CA ASN A 146 16.64 6.34 -19.64
C ASN A 146 16.70 5.80 -18.21
N ILE A 147 15.56 5.80 -17.54
CA ILE A 147 15.36 5.10 -16.28
C ILE A 147 15.02 3.65 -16.62
N ASN A 148 15.94 2.73 -16.36
CA ASN A 148 15.77 1.30 -16.57
C ASN A 148 15.38 0.64 -15.25
N ILE A 149 14.24 -0.04 -15.21
CA ILE A 149 13.76 -0.75 -14.03
C ILE A 149 13.56 -2.23 -14.29
N LYS A 150 14.08 -3.09 -13.40
CA LYS A 150 13.74 -4.52 -13.38
C LYS A 150 12.80 -4.78 -12.21
N PHE A 151 11.64 -5.38 -12.49
CA PHE A 151 10.71 -5.83 -11.46
C PHE A 151 10.89 -7.33 -11.21
N THR A 152 11.03 -7.74 -9.95
CA THR A 152 11.15 -9.16 -9.61
C THR A 152 10.64 -9.45 -8.20
N THR A 153 10.28 -10.71 -7.91
CA THR A 153 10.06 -11.08 -6.51
C THR A 153 11.40 -11.37 -5.85
N ILE A 154 11.47 -11.23 -4.52
CA ILE A 154 12.70 -11.58 -3.80
C ILE A 154 13.08 -13.05 -3.98
N GLN A 155 12.08 -13.95 -4.08
CA GLN A 155 12.29 -15.37 -4.35
C GLN A 155 12.86 -15.59 -5.73
N GLN A 156 12.26 -14.94 -6.75
CA GLN A 156 12.69 -15.10 -8.13
C GLN A 156 14.11 -14.55 -8.31
N LEU A 157 14.40 -13.38 -7.72
CA LEU A 157 15.75 -12.81 -7.70
C LEU A 157 16.78 -13.76 -7.08
N HIS A 158 16.46 -14.36 -5.93
CA HIS A 158 17.34 -15.32 -5.27
C HIS A 158 17.54 -16.60 -6.11
N VAL A 159 16.49 -17.09 -6.76
CA VAL A 159 16.57 -18.26 -7.65
C VAL A 159 17.40 -17.95 -8.89
N ASP A 160 17.22 -16.79 -9.51
CA ASP A 160 17.92 -16.42 -10.75
C ASP A 160 19.41 -16.15 -10.51
N LEU A 161 19.79 -15.57 -9.36
CA LEU A 161 21.21 -15.33 -9.04
C LEU A 161 21.97 -16.60 -8.63
N ASN A 162 21.28 -17.58 -8.06
CA ASN A 162 21.89 -18.85 -7.64
C ASN A 162 21.82 -19.95 -8.72
N ASN A 163 21.00 -19.77 -9.76
CA ASN A 163 20.89 -20.71 -10.87
C ASN A 163 21.22 -19.99 -12.18
N THR A 164 22.39 -20.28 -12.76
CA THR A 164 22.79 -19.73 -14.05
C THR A 164 21.81 -20.16 -15.15
N LYS A 165 21.17 -19.17 -15.79
CA LYS A 165 20.35 -19.34 -17.00
C LYS A 165 20.93 -18.46 -18.11
N GLU A 166 20.82 -18.91 -19.36
CA GLU A 166 21.13 -18.05 -20.51
C GLU A 166 20.24 -16.80 -20.47
N ASN A 167 20.85 -15.62 -20.63
CA ASN A 167 20.21 -14.30 -20.57
C ASN A 167 19.51 -13.96 -19.22
N GLY A 168 19.86 -14.68 -18.14
CA GLY A 168 19.41 -14.36 -16.78
C GLY A 168 20.22 -13.24 -16.14
N ILE A 169 19.67 -12.61 -15.09
CA ILE A 169 20.42 -11.66 -14.27
C ILE A 169 21.49 -12.40 -13.46
N THR A 170 22.69 -11.83 -13.41
CA THR A 170 23.83 -12.41 -12.68
C THR A 170 24.44 -11.38 -11.74
N TYR A 171 25.36 -11.80 -10.87
CA TYR A 171 26.10 -10.85 -10.03
C TYR A 171 26.98 -9.87 -10.85
N GLU A 172 27.40 -10.25 -12.07
CA GLU A 172 28.17 -9.37 -12.96
C GLU A 172 27.36 -8.14 -13.42
N ASP A 173 26.04 -8.27 -13.57
CA ASP A 173 25.15 -7.13 -13.90
C ASP A 173 25.29 -5.97 -12.91
N PHE A 174 25.74 -6.23 -11.68
CA PHE A 174 25.77 -5.28 -10.57
C PHE A 174 27.13 -4.68 -10.25
N LYS A 175 28.23 -5.16 -10.86
CA LYS A 175 29.58 -4.68 -10.51
C LYS A 175 29.90 -3.33 -11.13
N ASP A 176 29.68 -3.18 -12.43
CA ASP A 176 30.17 -2.03 -13.19
C ASP A 176 29.12 -0.90 -13.35
N LYS A 177 27.99 -0.98 -12.65
CA LYS A 177 26.88 -0.03 -12.75
C LYS A 177 26.42 0.43 -11.38
N LYS A 178 26.13 1.73 -11.25
CA LYS A 178 25.45 2.27 -10.08
C LYS A 178 23.99 1.83 -10.11
N ILE A 179 23.58 1.02 -9.13
CA ILE A 179 22.23 0.45 -9.07
C ILE A 179 21.54 0.89 -7.79
N VAL A 180 20.27 1.30 -7.95
CA VAL A 180 19.37 1.57 -6.84
C VAL A 180 18.48 0.35 -6.63
N LEU A 181 18.61 -0.27 -5.47
CA LEU A 181 17.77 -1.37 -5.02
C LEU A 181 16.56 -0.77 -4.29
N ILE A 182 15.35 -1.07 -4.74
CA ILE A 182 14.10 -0.58 -4.12
C ILE A 182 13.32 -1.79 -3.61
N ALA A 183 13.17 -1.86 -2.29
CA ALA A 183 12.42 -2.91 -1.62
C ALA A 183 11.10 -2.37 -1.06
N ASP A 184 9.96 -2.87 -1.52
CA ASP A 184 8.65 -2.59 -0.91
C ASP A 184 8.23 -3.72 0.04
N GLU A 185 7.44 -3.36 1.05
CA GLU A 185 7.04 -4.25 2.15
C GLU A 185 8.23 -5.01 2.77
N ALA A 186 9.33 -4.26 3.02
CA ALA A 186 10.63 -4.79 3.46
C ALA A 186 10.61 -5.52 4.81
N HIS A 187 9.52 -5.42 5.60
CA HIS A 187 9.35 -6.18 6.83
C HIS A 187 9.37 -7.70 6.62
N HIS A 188 9.05 -8.18 5.41
CA HIS A 188 9.19 -9.59 5.04
C HIS A 188 10.65 -10.04 4.91
N LEU A 189 11.55 -9.15 4.48
CA LEU A 189 12.97 -9.46 4.25
C LEU A 189 13.68 -9.80 5.56
N SER A 190 13.32 -9.11 6.65
CA SER A 190 13.90 -9.30 7.99
C SER A 190 13.34 -10.50 8.77
N SER A 191 12.35 -11.21 8.24
CA SER A 191 11.71 -12.31 8.97
C SER A 191 12.55 -13.58 9.02
N ALA A 192 13.52 -13.73 8.10
CA ALA A 192 14.43 -14.88 8.02
C ALA A 192 15.38 -15.00 9.23
N THR A 193 15.65 -13.91 9.96
CA THR A 193 16.47 -13.92 11.18
C THR A 193 15.82 -14.64 12.36
N LYS A 194 14.54 -15.05 12.25
CA LYS A 194 13.84 -15.85 13.29
C LYS A 194 14.13 -17.35 13.23
N SER A 195 14.58 -17.87 12.09
CA SER A 195 15.11 -19.24 12.02
C SER A 195 16.61 -19.19 12.25
N LYS A 196 17.14 -20.05 13.14
CA LYS A 196 18.57 -20.20 13.48
C LYS A 196 19.41 -20.75 12.30
N GLY A 197 19.30 -20.17 11.11
CA GLY A 197 20.09 -20.48 9.92
C GLY A 197 21.13 -19.40 9.67
N THR A 198 22.29 -19.80 9.18
CA THR A 198 23.37 -18.91 8.72
C THR A 198 22.84 -17.87 7.71
N LEU A 199 23.34 -16.63 7.78
CA LEU A 199 22.99 -15.53 6.85
C LEU A 199 23.15 -15.94 5.37
N PHE A 200 24.13 -16.83 5.11
CA PHE A 200 24.40 -17.49 3.84
C PHE A 200 23.22 -18.41 3.43
N GLY A 201 22.53 -18.04 2.35
CA GLY A 201 21.37 -18.76 1.80
C GLY A 201 20.01 -18.12 2.10
N SER A 202 19.98 -16.99 2.81
CA SER A 202 18.74 -16.22 3.02
C SER A 202 18.51 -15.17 1.93
N TRP A 203 17.25 -14.80 1.68
CA TRP A 203 16.89 -13.71 0.78
C TRP A 203 17.54 -12.38 1.15
N GLU A 204 17.68 -12.11 2.46
CA GLU A 204 18.39 -10.93 2.98
C GLU A 204 19.88 -10.96 2.59
N GLY A 205 20.52 -12.12 2.67
CA GLY A 205 21.91 -12.32 2.24
C GLY A 205 22.12 -11.99 0.77
N THR A 206 21.19 -12.39 -0.11
CA THR A 206 21.25 -12.05 -1.55
C THR A 206 21.16 -10.54 -1.77
N VAL A 207 20.25 -9.83 -1.10
CA VAL A 207 20.13 -8.38 -1.24
C VAL A 207 21.40 -7.67 -0.75
N GLU A 208 21.97 -8.10 0.39
CA GLU A 208 23.23 -7.55 0.87
C GLU A 208 24.40 -7.83 -0.08
N GLU A 209 24.44 -9.02 -0.69
CA GLU A 209 25.49 -9.39 -1.64
C GLU A 209 25.42 -8.54 -2.91
N ILE A 210 24.20 -8.29 -3.43
CA ILE A 210 23.98 -7.36 -4.55
C ILE A 210 24.41 -5.94 -4.16
N LEU A 211 23.98 -5.46 -2.99
CA LEU A 211 24.31 -4.10 -2.52
C LEU A 211 25.82 -3.89 -2.47
N LYS A 212 26.58 -4.90 -2.03
CA LYS A 212 28.05 -4.84 -1.90
C LYS A 212 28.81 -4.98 -3.21
N GLN A 213 28.16 -5.29 -4.35
CA GLN A 213 28.85 -5.41 -5.64
C GLN A 213 29.44 -4.09 -6.14
N ASN A 214 28.88 -2.95 -5.75
CA ASN A 214 29.38 -1.63 -6.12
C ASN A 214 29.22 -0.64 -4.95
N ILE A 215 30.27 0.10 -4.63
CA ILE A 215 30.30 1.08 -3.52
C ILE A 215 29.25 2.19 -3.70
N GLU A 216 28.84 2.48 -4.93
CA GLU A 216 27.86 3.51 -5.26
C GLU A 216 26.42 3.00 -5.25
N ASN A 217 26.19 1.71 -4.97
CA ASN A 217 24.84 1.17 -4.85
C ASN A 217 24.09 1.77 -3.64
N ILE A 218 22.78 1.88 -3.79
CA ILE A 218 21.89 2.39 -2.73
C ILE A 218 20.71 1.44 -2.60
N LEU A 219 20.47 0.94 -1.39
CA LEU A 219 19.26 0.20 -1.02
C LEU A 219 18.27 1.11 -0.31
N LEU A 220 17.07 1.24 -0.87
CA LEU A 220 15.94 1.98 -0.35
C LEU A 220 14.83 0.99 0.06
N GLU A 221 14.66 0.78 1.36
CA GLU A 221 13.58 -0.02 1.91
C GLU A 221 12.37 0.85 2.26
N PHE A 222 11.18 0.34 1.93
CA PHE A 222 9.90 0.94 2.28
C PHE A 222 9.06 -0.08 3.04
N THR A 223 8.53 0.33 4.18
CA THR A 223 7.64 -0.52 4.98
C THR A 223 6.72 0.34 5.83
N ALA A 224 5.51 -0.16 6.10
CA ALA A 224 4.61 0.44 7.09
C ALA A 224 4.82 -0.13 8.50
N THR A 225 5.52 -1.26 8.60
CA THR A 225 5.69 -2.00 9.83
C THR A 225 7.17 -2.21 10.10
N LEU A 226 7.61 -1.80 11.29
CA LEU A 226 8.92 -2.10 11.82
C LEU A 226 8.76 -2.41 13.30
N ALA A 227 9.26 -3.57 13.75
CA ALA A 227 9.14 -4.00 15.14
C ALA A 227 10.20 -3.32 16.01
N TYR A 228 10.02 -2.02 16.29
CA TYR A 228 10.92 -1.21 17.12
C TYR A 228 11.15 -1.78 18.53
N GLU A 229 10.27 -2.65 19.01
CA GLU A 229 10.40 -3.31 20.32
C GLU A 229 11.42 -4.46 20.30
N SER A 230 11.73 -5.03 19.13
CA SER A 230 12.76 -6.06 18.99
C SER A 230 14.14 -5.43 19.06
N ARG A 231 15.00 -6.01 19.91
CA ARG A 231 16.39 -5.57 20.06
C ARG A 231 17.18 -5.78 18.77
N GLU A 232 16.92 -6.89 18.07
CA GLU A 232 17.55 -7.26 16.81
C GLU A 232 17.18 -6.30 15.68
N VAL A 233 15.90 -5.96 15.56
CA VAL A 233 15.42 -4.97 14.57
C VAL A 233 15.99 -3.59 14.90
N THR A 234 15.99 -3.22 16.18
CA THR A 234 16.54 -1.95 16.63
C THR A 234 18.02 -1.84 16.31
N SER A 235 18.84 -2.86 16.61
CA SER A 235 20.27 -2.80 16.33
C SER A 235 20.56 -2.74 14.83
N LYS A 236 19.82 -3.50 14.01
CA LYS A 236 19.98 -3.55 12.56
C LYS A 236 19.60 -2.24 11.85
N TYR A 237 18.52 -1.60 12.28
CA TYR A 237 17.92 -0.47 11.55
C TYR A 237 18.18 0.91 12.15
N ARG A 238 18.83 1.00 13.32
CA ARG A 238 19.04 2.27 14.03
C ARG A 238 19.61 3.39 13.15
N ASN A 239 20.66 3.09 12.38
CA ASN A 239 21.35 4.04 11.51
C ASN A 239 20.82 4.03 10.06
N LYS A 240 19.72 3.31 9.78
CA LYS A 240 19.17 3.13 8.42
C LYS A 240 17.83 3.85 8.25
N VAL A 241 17.01 3.93 9.30
CA VAL A 241 15.72 4.64 9.22
C VAL A 241 15.95 6.14 9.11
N ILE A 242 15.79 6.71 7.92
CA ILE A 242 15.94 8.15 7.68
C ILE A 242 14.63 8.92 7.79
N TYR A 243 13.50 8.24 7.63
CA TYR A 243 12.20 8.87 7.74
C TYR A 243 11.18 7.95 8.38
N ARG A 244 10.44 8.49 9.36
CA ARG A 244 9.34 7.81 10.02
C ARG A 244 8.07 8.66 9.91
N TYR A 245 7.04 8.09 9.31
CA TYR A 245 5.72 8.68 9.15
C TYR A 245 4.65 7.59 9.32
N ASP A 246 4.40 7.24 10.58
CA ASP A 246 3.52 6.12 10.93
C ASP A 246 2.03 6.47 10.86
N LEU A 247 1.18 5.47 11.07
CA LEU A 247 -0.28 5.63 10.99
C LEU A 247 -0.82 6.64 12.00
N ALA A 248 -0.20 6.78 13.16
CA ALA A 248 -0.64 7.73 14.18
C ALA A 248 -0.44 9.17 13.68
N GLN A 249 0.74 9.46 13.13
CA GLN A 249 1.01 10.78 12.54
C GLN A 249 0.18 11.01 11.27
N PHE A 250 0.03 10.00 10.40
CA PHE A 250 -0.78 10.09 9.18
C PHE A 250 -2.27 10.38 9.46
N ARG A 251 -2.80 9.83 10.56
CA ARG A 251 -4.14 10.16 11.08
C ARG A 251 -4.20 11.56 11.68
N LYS A 252 -3.21 11.94 12.51
CA LYS A 252 -3.14 13.26 13.13
C LYS A 252 -3.14 14.39 12.10
N ASP A 253 -2.47 14.16 10.97
CA ASP A 253 -2.41 15.10 9.84
C ASP A 253 -3.66 15.04 8.93
N LYS A 254 -4.67 14.24 9.28
CA LYS A 254 -5.96 14.11 8.58
C LYS A 254 -5.88 13.57 7.15
N TYR A 255 -4.79 12.92 6.78
CA TYR A 255 -4.65 12.28 5.47
C TYR A 255 -5.17 10.83 5.44
N SER A 256 -5.38 10.21 6.60
CA SER A 256 -5.95 8.88 6.74
C SER A 256 -7.42 8.93 7.14
N LYS A 257 -8.16 7.84 6.84
CA LYS A 257 -9.50 7.64 7.39
C LYS A 257 -9.41 7.34 8.88
N GLU A 258 -10.41 7.80 9.63
CA GLU A 258 -10.58 7.41 11.01
C GLU A 258 -10.97 5.92 11.12
N ILE A 259 -10.27 5.19 11.98
CA ILE A 259 -10.49 3.75 12.20
C ILE A 259 -11.37 3.58 13.42
N ASN A 260 -12.58 3.05 13.23
CA ASN A 260 -13.50 2.73 14.32
C ASN A 260 -13.67 1.21 14.44
N LEU A 261 -13.39 0.66 15.63
CA LEU A 261 -13.57 -0.76 15.93
C LEU A 261 -14.91 -0.95 16.63
N ILE A 262 -15.93 -1.32 15.85
CA ILE A 262 -17.27 -1.62 16.36
C ILE A 262 -17.29 -3.08 16.81
N ARG A 263 -17.40 -3.31 18.12
CA ARG A 263 -17.70 -4.62 18.69
C ARG A 263 -19.18 -4.67 19.05
N SER A 264 -19.84 -5.72 18.60
CA SER A 264 -21.24 -5.96 18.91
C SER A 264 -21.48 -7.44 19.16
N LEU A 265 -22.52 -7.73 19.93
CA LEU A 265 -23.04 -9.09 20.16
C LEU A 265 -24.06 -9.48 19.07
N TYR A 266 -24.11 -8.73 17.97
CA TYR A 266 -25.03 -8.96 16.88
C TYR A 266 -24.65 -10.21 16.10
N ASP A 267 -25.67 -10.90 15.63
CA ASP A 267 -25.51 -12.02 14.71
C ASP A 267 -24.94 -11.55 13.36
N GLU A 268 -24.57 -12.51 12.52
CA GLU A 268 -23.99 -12.20 11.20
C GLU A 268 -24.89 -11.30 10.34
N ARG A 269 -26.20 -11.57 10.32
CA ARG A 269 -27.16 -10.84 9.47
C ARG A 269 -27.29 -9.39 9.93
N GLU A 270 -27.43 -9.18 11.24
CA GLU A 270 -27.53 -7.85 11.83
C GLU A 270 -26.23 -7.05 11.64
N ARG A 271 -25.06 -7.70 11.71
CA ARG A 271 -23.77 -7.06 11.38
C ARG A 271 -23.70 -6.62 9.92
N ILE A 272 -24.13 -7.47 8.98
CA ILE A 272 -24.18 -7.14 7.56
C ILE A 272 -25.12 -5.94 7.34
N LEU A 273 -26.36 -6.01 7.82
CA LEU A 273 -27.35 -4.95 7.60
C LEU A 273 -26.87 -3.60 8.14
N GLN A 274 -26.28 -3.57 9.34
CA GLN A 274 -25.72 -2.34 9.90
C GLN A 274 -24.58 -1.78 9.03
N ALA A 275 -23.70 -2.63 8.51
CA ALA A 275 -22.65 -2.18 7.60
C ALA A 275 -23.21 -1.61 6.30
N LEU A 276 -24.28 -2.19 5.75
CA LEU A 276 -24.95 -1.69 4.54
C LEU A 276 -25.65 -0.34 4.79
N ILE A 277 -26.28 -0.18 5.96
CA ILE A 277 -26.88 1.09 6.39
C ILE A 277 -25.79 2.18 6.53
N LEU A 278 -24.66 1.86 7.15
CA LEU A 278 -23.52 2.77 7.26
C LEU A 278 -22.88 3.08 5.90
N ASN A 279 -22.85 2.11 4.98
CA ASN A 279 -22.39 2.31 3.62
C ASN A 279 -23.25 3.36 2.89
N LEU A 280 -24.58 3.18 2.92
CA LEU A 280 -25.52 4.14 2.34
C LEU A 280 -25.41 5.51 3.01
N TYR A 281 -25.35 5.56 4.34
CA TYR A 281 -25.21 6.81 5.08
C TYR A 281 -24.00 7.62 4.64
N ARG A 282 -22.83 6.98 4.44
CA ARG A 282 -21.64 7.67 3.94
C ARG A 282 -21.82 8.20 2.52
N GLN A 283 -22.45 7.43 1.65
CA GLN A 283 -22.74 7.85 0.27
C GLN A 283 -23.65 9.09 0.26
N GLU A 284 -24.75 9.07 1.01
CA GLU A 284 -25.69 10.18 1.08
C GLU A 284 -25.06 11.42 1.73
N LEU A 285 -24.34 11.24 2.84
CA LEU A 285 -23.63 12.34 3.50
C LEU A 285 -22.61 13.00 2.57
N ALA A 286 -21.83 12.21 1.83
CA ALA A 286 -20.89 12.75 0.84
C ALA A 286 -21.62 13.51 -0.27
N THR A 287 -22.74 12.97 -0.75
CA THR A 287 -23.56 13.60 -1.79
C THR A 287 -24.09 14.96 -1.34
N THR A 288 -24.55 15.10 -0.09
CA THR A 288 -24.97 16.40 0.47
C THR A 288 -23.85 17.44 0.54
N ASN A 289 -22.60 17.00 0.44
CA ASN A 289 -21.40 17.85 0.39
C ASN A 289 -20.79 17.94 -1.02
N ASN A 290 -21.54 17.57 -2.07
CA ASN A 290 -21.08 17.54 -3.47
C ASN A 290 -19.85 16.65 -3.72
N ILE A 291 -19.71 15.58 -2.93
CA ILE A 291 -18.64 14.59 -3.09
C ILE A 291 -19.26 13.32 -3.67
N ASN A 292 -18.82 12.94 -4.87
CA ASN A 292 -19.16 11.65 -5.47
C ASN A 292 -18.40 10.52 -4.75
N LEU A 293 -19.03 9.91 -3.74
CA LEU A 293 -18.43 8.83 -2.96
C LEU A 293 -19.12 7.49 -3.21
N LYS A 294 -18.35 6.50 -3.66
CA LYS A 294 -18.79 5.10 -3.80
C LYS A 294 -18.13 4.22 -2.73
N PRO A 295 -18.69 4.11 -1.52
CA PRO A 295 -18.09 3.28 -0.48
C PRO A 295 -18.24 1.78 -0.78
N VAL A 296 -17.16 1.03 -0.55
CA VAL A 296 -17.05 -0.43 -0.74
C VAL A 296 -16.89 -1.12 0.61
N VAL A 297 -17.51 -2.29 0.74
CA VAL A 297 -17.42 -3.16 1.92
C VAL A 297 -16.58 -4.40 1.61
N LEU A 298 -15.63 -4.74 2.49
CA LEU A 298 -14.91 -6.01 2.47
C LEU A 298 -15.55 -6.96 3.47
N PHE A 299 -16.10 -8.07 3.00
CA PHE A 299 -16.58 -9.18 3.82
C PHE A 299 -15.47 -10.23 3.96
N LYS A 300 -15.07 -10.51 5.21
CA LYS A 300 -14.01 -11.48 5.51
C LYS A 300 -14.57 -12.77 6.10
N ALA A 301 -14.33 -13.87 5.40
CA ALA A 301 -14.51 -15.22 5.92
C ALA A 301 -13.33 -15.64 6.81
N LYS A 302 -13.54 -16.64 7.67
CA LYS A 302 -12.54 -17.02 8.67
C LYS A 302 -11.37 -17.81 8.07
N LYS A 303 -11.66 -18.92 7.37
CA LYS A 303 -10.62 -19.89 7.00
C LYS A 303 -10.69 -20.44 5.59
N THR A 304 -11.88 -20.64 5.02
CA THR A 304 -11.98 -21.41 3.76
C THR A 304 -12.64 -20.65 2.62
N ILE A 305 -12.25 -20.98 1.39
CA ILE A 305 -12.87 -20.45 0.18
C ILE A 305 -14.36 -20.81 0.14
N LYS A 306 -14.70 -22.07 0.46
CA LYS A 306 -16.09 -22.54 0.53
C LYS A 306 -16.96 -21.75 1.51
N GLU A 307 -16.41 -21.38 2.66
CA GLU A 307 -17.09 -20.52 3.63
C GLU A 307 -17.33 -19.13 3.05
N SER A 308 -16.36 -18.54 2.35
CA SER A 308 -16.51 -17.25 1.68
C SER A 308 -17.56 -17.27 0.57
N GLU A 309 -17.60 -18.34 -0.22
CA GLU A 309 -18.62 -18.57 -1.25
C GLU A 309 -20.02 -18.69 -0.63
N GLN A 310 -20.15 -19.48 0.45
CA GLN A 310 -21.41 -19.61 1.17
C GLN A 310 -21.86 -18.29 1.79
N ASN A 311 -20.94 -17.52 2.35
CA ASN A 311 -21.20 -16.19 2.89
C ASN A 311 -21.74 -15.24 1.82
N LYS A 312 -21.20 -15.30 0.59
CA LYS A 312 -21.70 -14.53 -0.55
C LYS A 312 -23.11 -14.97 -0.96
N LEU A 313 -23.40 -16.27 -0.96
CA LEU A 313 -24.75 -16.79 -1.22
C LEU A 313 -25.76 -16.32 -0.16
N ASN A 314 -25.40 -16.45 1.12
CA ASN A 314 -26.21 -16.00 2.26
C ASN A 314 -26.46 -14.49 2.21
N PHE A 315 -25.43 -13.72 1.84
CA PHE A 315 -25.53 -12.28 1.63
C PHE A 315 -26.56 -11.94 0.55
N HIS A 316 -26.51 -12.57 -0.62
CA HIS A 316 -27.47 -12.28 -1.68
C HIS A 316 -28.90 -12.69 -1.30
N ALA A 317 -29.08 -13.83 -0.63
CA ALA A 317 -30.38 -14.22 -0.09
C ALA A 317 -30.93 -13.17 0.91
N LEU A 318 -30.06 -12.57 1.72
CA LEU A 318 -30.43 -11.48 2.63
C LEU A 318 -30.82 -10.20 1.88
N ILE A 319 -30.09 -9.85 0.81
CA ILE A 319 -30.42 -8.70 -0.04
C ILE A 319 -31.78 -8.90 -0.72
N ASP A 320 -32.07 -10.09 -1.23
CA ASP A 320 -33.32 -10.38 -1.94
C ASP A 320 -34.56 -10.21 -1.05
N VAL A 321 -34.47 -10.60 0.22
CA VAL A 321 -35.56 -10.47 1.21
C VAL A 321 -35.55 -9.12 1.94
N LEU A 322 -34.57 -8.24 1.69
CA LEU A 322 -34.50 -6.95 2.36
C LEU A 322 -35.73 -6.10 2.04
N ASP A 323 -36.38 -5.58 3.08
CA ASP A 323 -37.59 -4.74 3.03
C ASP A 323 -37.54 -3.63 4.10
N SER A 324 -38.58 -2.80 4.18
CA SER A 324 -38.65 -1.73 5.18
C SER A 324 -38.77 -2.25 6.62
N GLN A 325 -39.42 -3.41 6.84
CA GLN A 325 -39.60 -3.98 8.18
C GLN A 325 -38.27 -4.40 8.79
N LEU A 326 -37.38 -5.00 8.01
CA LEU A 326 -36.02 -5.34 8.44
C LEU A 326 -35.20 -4.08 8.77
N ILE A 327 -35.33 -3.01 7.97
CA ILE A 327 -34.66 -1.74 8.25
C ILE A 327 -35.17 -1.13 9.57
N ASP A 328 -36.48 -1.12 9.79
CA ASP A 328 -37.09 -0.60 11.02
C ASP A 328 -36.74 -1.46 12.24
N LYS A 329 -36.61 -2.79 12.07
CA LYS A 329 -36.09 -3.67 13.11
C LYS A 329 -34.69 -3.22 13.55
N ILE A 330 -33.78 -3.01 12.60
CA ILE A 330 -32.42 -2.53 12.91
C ILE A 330 -32.45 -1.13 13.53
N ARG A 331 -33.30 -0.21 13.03
CA ARG A 331 -33.48 1.13 13.60
C ARG A 331 -33.83 1.07 15.08
N ASN A 332 -34.73 0.17 15.46
CA ASN A 332 -35.25 0.05 16.82
C ASN A 332 -34.31 -0.75 17.76
N THR A 333 -33.46 -1.64 17.22
CA THR A 333 -32.55 -2.47 18.02
C THR A 333 -31.09 -2.01 17.99
N ALA A 334 -30.76 -0.99 17.20
CA ALA A 334 -29.40 -0.45 17.10
C ALA A 334 -28.93 0.15 18.43
N THR A 335 -27.85 -0.39 18.97
CA THR A 335 -27.13 0.10 20.16
C THR A 335 -25.84 0.83 19.77
N VAL A 336 -25.41 0.68 18.51
CA VAL A 336 -24.21 1.30 17.98
C VAL A 336 -24.50 2.76 17.64
N ALA A 337 -23.87 3.69 18.35
CA ALA A 337 -24.12 5.13 18.23
C ALA A 337 -24.01 5.67 16.79
N ILE A 338 -23.05 5.16 15.99
CA ILE A 338 -22.90 5.62 14.60
C ILE A 338 -24.05 5.15 13.69
N VAL A 339 -24.67 4.01 14.00
CA VAL A 339 -25.86 3.51 13.28
C VAL A 339 -27.09 4.35 13.65
N GLN A 340 -27.26 4.68 14.93
CA GLN A 340 -28.32 5.59 15.38
C GLN A 340 -28.19 6.97 14.72
N LYS A 341 -26.95 7.49 14.63
CA LYS A 341 -26.64 8.74 13.91
C LYS A 341 -27.02 8.66 12.42
N ALA A 342 -26.76 7.51 11.77
CA ALA A 342 -27.15 7.31 10.37
C ALA A 342 -28.67 7.41 10.19
N PHE A 343 -29.46 6.78 11.06
CA PHE A 343 -30.92 6.88 11.00
C PHE A 343 -31.42 8.30 11.26
N PHE A 344 -30.86 8.99 12.26
CA PHE A 344 -31.18 10.39 12.49
C PHE A 344 -30.91 11.25 11.24
N PHE A 345 -29.77 11.05 10.58
CA PHE A 345 -29.45 11.73 9.33
C PHE A 345 -30.49 11.42 8.23
N PHE A 346 -30.85 10.15 8.03
CA PHE A 346 -31.88 9.77 7.05
C PHE A 346 -33.21 10.47 7.32
N ASP A 347 -33.62 10.59 8.58
CA ASP A 347 -34.85 11.29 8.95
C ASP A 347 -34.76 12.78 8.59
N THR A 348 -33.62 13.45 8.83
CA THR A 348 -33.42 14.86 8.41
C THR A 348 -33.46 15.05 6.89
N GLN A 349 -33.06 14.03 6.13
CA GLN A 349 -33.08 14.04 4.66
C GLN A 349 -34.40 13.47 4.08
N SER A 350 -35.38 13.14 4.93
CA SER A 350 -36.64 12.50 4.53
C SER A 350 -36.44 11.18 3.76
N ILE A 351 -35.37 10.44 4.05
CA ILE A 351 -35.07 9.14 3.45
C ILE A 351 -35.77 8.05 4.26
N THR A 352 -36.80 7.43 3.67
CA THR A 352 -37.64 6.43 4.33
C THR A 352 -36.98 5.04 4.39
N SER A 353 -37.44 4.17 5.29
CA SER A 353 -36.96 2.79 5.39
C SER A 353 -37.18 1.97 4.10
N SER A 354 -38.25 2.26 3.33
CA SER A 354 -38.47 1.66 2.02
C SER A 354 -37.44 2.12 0.98
N GLU A 355 -37.08 3.41 0.99
CA GLU A 355 -36.05 3.96 0.12
C GLU A 355 -34.66 3.41 0.47
N ILE A 356 -34.34 3.29 1.77
CA ILE A 356 -33.10 2.65 2.25
C ILE A 356 -32.99 1.22 1.71
N SER A 357 -34.04 0.41 1.89
CA SER A 357 -34.06 -0.97 1.40
C SER A 357 -33.85 -1.03 -0.12
N ARG A 358 -34.59 -0.22 -0.89
CA ARG A 358 -34.48 -0.16 -2.36
C ARG A 358 -33.07 0.21 -2.82
N ARG A 359 -32.45 1.23 -2.21
CA ARG A 359 -31.09 1.67 -2.56
C ARG A 359 -30.04 0.62 -2.21
N ILE A 360 -30.15 0.00 -1.04
CA ILE A 360 -29.23 -1.09 -0.66
C ILE A 360 -29.34 -2.25 -1.65
N LYS A 361 -30.55 -2.68 -2.03
CA LYS A 361 -30.74 -3.75 -3.04
C LYS A 361 -30.11 -3.40 -4.39
N SER A 362 -30.32 -2.16 -4.85
CA SER A 362 -29.74 -1.67 -6.11
C SER A 362 -28.20 -1.61 -6.06
N ASN A 363 -27.64 -1.15 -4.94
CA ASN A 363 -26.20 -1.02 -4.75
C ASN A 363 -25.50 -2.38 -4.64
N PHE A 364 -26.12 -3.37 -4.01
CA PHE A 364 -25.50 -4.66 -3.67
C PHE A 364 -26.06 -5.84 -4.47
N LYS A 365 -26.56 -5.59 -5.69
CA LYS A 365 -26.88 -6.63 -6.68
C LYS A 365 -25.65 -7.50 -7.00
N SER A 366 -25.89 -8.70 -7.53
CA SER A 366 -24.83 -9.71 -7.74
C SER A 366 -23.66 -9.22 -8.59
N GLU A 367 -23.93 -8.46 -9.65
CA GLU A 367 -22.91 -7.86 -10.54
C GLU A 367 -22.02 -6.81 -9.87
N ASN A 368 -22.46 -6.22 -8.75
CA ASN A 368 -21.66 -5.26 -7.98
C ASN A 368 -20.85 -5.94 -6.86
N CYS A 369 -20.89 -7.28 -6.77
CA CYS A 369 -20.30 -8.07 -5.69
C CYS A 369 -19.32 -9.12 -6.24
N ILE A 370 -18.03 -8.98 -5.93
CA ILE A 370 -16.98 -9.88 -6.44
C ILE A 370 -16.31 -10.68 -5.33
N SER A 371 -15.66 -11.77 -5.73
CA SER A 371 -14.85 -12.61 -4.84
C SER A 371 -13.37 -12.45 -5.17
N ALA A 372 -12.53 -12.57 -4.16
CA ALA A 372 -11.08 -12.60 -4.26
C ALA A 372 -10.54 -13.68 -3.32
N ASN A 373 -10.99 -14.93 -3.49
CA ASN A 373 -10.65 -16.03 -2.59
C ASN A 373 -9.44 -16.83 -3.04
N SER A 374 -9.21 -16.95 -4.36
CA SER A 374 -8.06 -17.63 -4.96
C SER A 374 -7.18 -16.66 -5.76
N ASP A 375 -5.99 -17.11 -6.18
CA ASP A 375 -5.13 -16.34 -7.09
C ASP A 375 -5.82 -16.12 -8.45
N ASP A 376 -6.47 -17.15 -9.00
CA ASP A 376 -7.21 -17.06 -10.27
C ASP A 376 -8.35 -16.02 -10.20
N GLU A 377 -9.11 -15.99 -9.09
CA GLU A 377 -10.17 -15.01 -8.90
C GLU A 377 -9.60 -13.59 -8.73
N ALA A 378 -8.53 -13.45 -7.94
CA ALA A 378 -7.88 -12.17 -7.71
C ALA A 378 -7.26 -11.62 -9.00
N GLU A 379 -6.71 -12.49 -9.86
CA GLU A 379 -6.18 -12.13 -11.17
C GLU A 379 -7.29 -11.76 -12.15
N LYS A 380 -8.35 -12.57 -12.25
CA LYS A 380 -9.51 -12.28 -13.11
C LYS A 380 -10.18 -10.95 -12.74
N ASN A 381 -10.28 -10.66 -11.44
CA ASN A 381 -10.90 -9.43 -10.94
C ASN A 381 -9.88 -8.31 -10.66
N GLN A 382 -8.61 -8.48 -11.02
CA GLN A 382 -7.51 -7.61 -10.59
C GLN A 382 -7.75 -6.15 -10.96
N LEU A 383 -8.19 -5.91 -12.20
CA LEU A 383 -8.49 -4.56 -12.68
C LEU A 383 -9.54 -3.90 -11.79
N LEU A 384 -10.68 -4.58 -11.56
CA LEU A 384 -11.77 -4.09 -10.72
C LEU A 384 -11.34 -3.90 -9.26
N LEU A 385 -10.50 -4.78 -8.73
CA LEU A 385 -10.00 -4.71 -7.36
C LEU A 385 -9.05 -3.53 -7.15
N ASN A 386 -8.28 -3.14 -8.17
CA ASN A 386 -7.28 -2.07 -8.05
C ASN A 386 -7.81 -0.67 -8.40
N THR A 387 -9.02 -0.60 -8.99
CA THR A 387 -9.68 0.63 -9.45
C THR A 387 -11.01 0.88 -8.74
N LEU A 388 -11.16 0.46 -7.49
CA LEU A 388 -12.42 0.64 -6.75
C LEU A 388 -12.85 2.10 -6.59
N GLU A 389 -11.91 3.04 -6.69
CA GLU A 389 -12.10 4.48 -6.72
C GLU A 389 -12.58 5.05 -8.06
N ASP A 390 -12.39 4.33 -9.16
CA ASP A 390 -12.75 4.81 -10.49
C ASP A 390 -14.27 4.92 -10.63
N GLU A 391 -14.75 6.00 -11.26
CA GLU A 391 -16.19 6.31 -11.35
C GLU A 391 -16.98 5.23 -12.09
N ASN A 392 -16.35 4.59 -13.08
CA ASN A 392 -16.96 3.53 -13.89
C ASN A 392 -16.88 2.15 -13.25
N ASN A 393 -16.20 2.00 -12.11
CA ASN A 393 -16.11 0.73 -11.42
C ASN A 393 -17.43 0.47 -10.66
N PRO A 394 -18.18 -0.62 -10.94
CA PRO A 394 -19.49 -0.85 -10.33
C PRO A 394 -19.42 -1.52 -8.95
N ILE A 395 -18.24 -1.97 -8.51
CA ILE A 395 -18.12 -2.84 -7.35
C ILE A 395 -18.45 -2.10 -6.04
N ARG A 396 -19.24 -2.76 -5.20
CA ARG A 396 -19.72 -2.30 -3.88
C ARG A 396 -19.38 -3.26 -2.75
N ALA A 397 -19.18 -4.55 -3.04
CA ALA A 397 -18.73 -5.53 -2.06
C ALA A 397 -17.65 -6.46 -2.61
N VAL A 398 -16.69 -6.80 -1.75
CA VAL A 398 -15.64 -7.79 -2.02
C VAL A 398 -15.69 -8.86 -0.94
N PHE A 399 -15.70 -10.13 -1.34
CA PHE A 399 -15.64 -11.29 -0.44
C PHE A 399 -14.25 -11.93 -0.51
N ALA A 400 -13.59 -12.07 0.63
CA ALA A 400 -12.24 -12.64 0.70
C ALA A 400 -12.01 -13.45 1.98
N VAL A 401 -11.04 -14.35 1.93
CA VAL A 401 -10.51 -15.06 3.11
C VAL A 401 -9.25 -14.35 3.62
N GLN A 402 -8.08 -14.70 3.06
CA GLN A 402 -6.77 -14.15 3.42
C GLN A 402 -6.13 -13.30 2.32
N LYS A 403 -6.67 -13.32 1.10
CA LYS A 403 -6.20 -12.41 0.04
C LYS A 403 -6.55 -10.96 0.41
N LEU A 404 -5.85 -10.02 -0.22
CA LEU A 404 -6.00 -8.57 0.00
C LEU A 404 -5.58 -8.10 1.41
N ASN A 405 -4.84 -8.91 2.17
CA ASN A 405 -4.25 -8.50 3.44
C ASN A 405 -3.10 -7.50 3.27
N GLU A 406 -2.39 -7.59 2.15
CA GLU A 406 -1.21 -6.79 1.83
C GLU A 406 -1.23 -6.41 0.35
N GLY A 407 -0.58 -5.29 0.00
CA GLY A 407 -0.44 -4.83 -1.38
C GLY A 407 -1.72 -4.26 -2.03
N TRP A 408 -2.87 -4.33 -1.34
CA TRP A 408 -4.15 -3.81 -1.81
C TRP A 408 -4.39 -2.40 -1.29
N ASP A 409 -4.12 -1.39 -2.13
CA ASP A 409 -4.31 0.02 -1.79
C ASP A 409 -5.45 0.61 -2.63
N VAL A 410 -6.60 0.76 -1.99
CA VAL A 410 -7.82 1.33 -2.58
C VAL A 410 -8.39 2.40 -1.67
N LEU A 411 -8.86 3.50 -2.27
CA LEU A 411 -9.38 4.63 -1.51
C LEU A 411 -10.85 4.43 -1.11
N ASN A 412 -11.59 3.58 -1.81
CA ASN A 412 -13.03 3.41 -1.60
C ASN A 412 -13.41 2.28 -0.63
N LEU A 413 -12.47 1.59 0.01
CA LEU A 413 -12.78 0.64 1.09
C LEU A 413 -13.12 1.40 2.38
N PHE A 414 -14.36 1.28 2.89
CA PHE A 414 -14.81 1.99 4.10
C PHE A 414 -15.18 1.09 5.27
N ASP A 415 -15.57 -0.15 5.01
CA ASP A 415 -15.97 -1.10 6.04
C ASP A 415 -15.32 -2.46 5.82
N ILE A 416 -14.86 -3.07 6.91
CA ILE A 416 -14.41 -4.47 6.94
C ILE A 416 -15.32 -5.22 7.90
N VAL A 417 -16.15 -6.11 7.36
CA VAL A 417 -17.12 -6.89 8.11
C VAL A 417 -16.60 -8.32 8.23
N ARG A 418 -16.37 -8.77 9.47
CA ARG A 418 -16.01 -10.17 9.74
C ARG A 418 -17.28 -11.00 9.83
N LEU A 419 -17.34 -12.07 9.05
CA LEU A 419 -18.46 -13.01 9.01
C LEU A 419 -18.19 -14.23 9.91
N TYR A 420 -17.52 -13.99 11.05
CA TYR A 420 -17.17 -15.02 12.02
C TYR A 420 -16.98 -14.40 13.40
N GLU A 421 -17.26 -15.16 14.46
CA GLU A 421 -17.31 -14.64 15.83
C GLU A 421 -15.96 -14.68 16.56
N THR A 422 -15.13 -15.68 16.29
CA THR A 422 -13.88 -15.87 17.04
C THR A 422 -12.72 -15.08 16.45
N ARG A 423 -12.01 -14.31 17.28
CA ARG A 423 -10.76 -13.63 16.90
C ARG A 423 -9.68 -14.67 16.54
N ASP A 424 -8.85 -14.38 15.55
CA ASP A 424 -7.54 -15.04 15.41
C ASP A 424 -6.66 -14.60 16.58
N GLY A 425 -6.80 -15.28 17.72
CA GLY A 425 -5.75 -15.33 18.72
C GLY A 425 -4.62 -16.18 18.14
N LYS A 426 -3.47 -15.56 17.88
CA LYS A 426 -2.23 -16.33 17.92
C LYS A 426 -2.16 -16.91 19.33
N ASP A 427 -2.13 -18.23 19.38
CA ASP A 427 -2.20 -19.08 20.57
C ASP A 427 -3.58 -19.16 21.23
N GLY A 428 -4.22 -20.33 21.05
CA GLY A 428 -5.36 -20.71 21.84
C GLY A 428 -4.96 -20.85 23.31
N LYS A 429 -5.15 -19.77 24.07
CA LYS A 429 -5.43 -19.82 25.50
C LYS A 429 -6.44 -18.72 25.83
N VAL A 430 -7.51 -19.16 26.49
CA VAL A 430 -8.52 -18.33 27.16
C VAL A 430 -7.85 -17.50 28.25
#